data_AF-X1NAP2-F1
#
_entry.id   AF-X1NAP2-F1
#
_cell.length_a   1.000
_cell.length_b   1.000
_cell.length_c   1.000
_cell.angle_alpha   90.00
_cell.angle_beta   90.00
_cell.angle_gamma   90.00
#
_symmetry.space_group_name_H-M   'P 1'
#
loop_
_entity.id
_entity.type
_entity.pdbx_description
1 polymer ?
#
loop_
_entity_poly.entity_id
_entity_poly.type
_entity_poly.pdbx_seq_one_letter_code
_entity_poly.pdbx_strand_id
1 'polypeptide(L)'
;MEGFSGHADKEGIIRWIKSFKNRPKKIFVVHGEEEATEEVSRKIEEELKIKTHIPELGETLSIEGESVLPGGRLEIDRRSKELREIEESVEKLKSIFLPTFQRLGYKANGGANSEELNNIKNKLIEIQKGILDLNMIITGKKKKGERRE
;
A
#
# COMPACT_ATOMS: atom_id res chain seq x y z
N MET A 1 6.70 25.36 3.86
CA MET A 1 6.72 25.17 2.40
C MET A 1 6.29 23.74 2.11
N GLU A 2 5.00 23.51 1.89
CA GLU A 2 4.47 22.24 1.37
C GLU A 2 4.36 22.43 -0.15
N GLY A 3 5.29 21.86 -0.93
CA GLY A 3 5.37 22.21 -2.35
C GLY A 3 6.45 21.52 -3.18
N PHE A 4 6.87 20.30 -2.83
CA PHE A 4 7.80 19.51 -3.65
C PHE A 4 7.19 18.23 -4.23
N SER A 5 5.87 18.06 -4.10
CA SER A 5 5.14 17.00 -4.78
C SER A 5 4.45 17.61 -6.00
N GLY A 6 4.70 17.11 -7.21
CA GLY A 6 3.99 17.55 -8.44
C GLY A 6 2.51 17.15 -8.47
N HIS A 7 1.98 16.63 -7.36
CA HIS A 7 0.61 16.19 -7.21
C HIS A 7 -0.29 17.32 -6.70
N ALA A 8 -1.50 17.40 -7.25
CA ALA A 8 -2.50 18.34 -6.78
C ALA A 8 -2.97 17.99 -5.35
N ASP A 9 -3.21 19.00 -4.54
CA ASP A 9 -3.92 18.86 -3.27
C ASP A 9 -5.40 18.50 -3.51
N LYS A 10 -6.09 18.12 -2.44
CA LYS A 10 -7.52 17.77 -2.47
C LYS A 10 -8.37 18.85 -3.16
N GLU A 11 -8.13 20.12 -2.82
CA GLU A 11 -8.85 21.24 -3.43
C GLU A 11 -8.53 21.38 -4.91
N GLY A 12 -7.28 21.16 -5.31
CA GLY A 12 -6.84 21.13 -6.69
C GLY A 12 -7.54 20.05 -7.50
N ILE A 13 -7.70 18.85 -6.95
CA ILE A 13 -8.45 17.75 -7.57
C ILE A 13 -9.92 18.16 -7.78
N ILE A 14 -10.59 18.70 -6.76
CA ILE A 14 -11.98 19.14 -6.88
C ILE A 14 -12.15 20.25 -7.91
N ARG A 15 -11.26 21.26 -7.91
CA ARG A 15 -11.26 22.34 -8.92
C ARG A 15 -11.06 21.80 -10.32
N TRP A 16 -10.15 20.84 -10.49
CA TRP A 16 -9.90 20.19 -11.77
C TRP A 16 -11.15 19.46 -12.28
N ILE A 17 -11.83 18.68 -11.43
CA ILE A 17 -13.09 18.02 -11.80
C ILE A 17 -14.19 19.04 -12.15
N LYS A 18 -14.27 20.17 -11.41
CA LYS A 18 -15.21 21.27 -11.71
C LYS A 18 -14.96 21.93 -13.07
N SER A 19 -13.76 21.83 -13.65
CA SER A 19 -13.41 22.48 -14.92
C SER A 19 -13.91 21.75 -16.18
N PHE A 20 -14.33 20.48 -16.07
CA PHE A 20 -14.82 19.73 -17.22
C PHE A 20 -16.15 20.29 -17.76
N LYS A 21 -16.21 20.55 -19.08
CA LYS A 21 -17.43 20.98 -19.77
C LYS A 21 -18.52 19.90 -19.74
N ASN A 22 -18.14 18.65 -20.00
CA ASN A 22 -19.01 17.49 -19.86
C ASN A 22 -18.69 16.80 -18.53
N ARG A 23 -19.64 16.83 -17.60
CA ARG A 23 -19.47 16.23 -16.27
C ARG A 23 -19.33 14.71 -16.39
N PRO A 24 -18.34 14.08 -15.73
CA PRO A 24 -18.28 12.63 -15.67
C PRO A 24 -19.47 12.08 -14.88
N LYS A 25 -20.00 10.93 -15.33
CA LYS A 25 -21.16 10.27 -14.68
C LYS A 25 -20.75 9.40 -13.50
N LYS A 26 -19.51 8.90 -13.51
CA LYS A 26 -18.89 8.13 -12.44
C LYS A 26 -17.39 8.40 -12.43
N ILE A 27 -16.81 8.44 -11.24
CA ILE A 27 -15.37 8.67 -11.04
C ILE A 27 -14.79 7.48 -10.29
N PHE A 28 -13.64 6.98 -10.77
CA PHE A 28 -12.86 5.98 -10.05
C PHE A 28 -11.71 6.66 -9.34
N VAL A 29 -11.65 6.56 -8.02
CA VAL A 29 -10.56 7.14 -7.24
C VAL A 29 -9.54 6.03 -6.99
N VAL A 30 -8.33 6.22 -7.50
CA VAL A 30 -7.23 5.25 -7.44
C VAL A 30 -5.97 5.96 -6.99
N HIS A 31 -4.94 5.19 -6.64
CA HIS A 31 -3.62 5.69 -6.23
C HIS A 31 -3.68 6.75 -5.10
N GLY A 32 -3.67 6.26 -3.88
CA GLY A 32 -3.57 7.08 -2.67
C GLY A 32 -3.52 6.19 -1.45
N GLU A 33 -3.16 6.76 -0.30
CA GLU A 33 -3.41 6.08 0.98
C GLU A 33 -4.92 5.93 1.19
N GLU A 34 -5.34 4.91 1.93
CA GLU A 34 -6.75 4.55 2.12
C GLU A 34 -7.57 5.75 2.61
N GLU A 35 -7.14 6.37 3.71
CA GLU A 35 -7.81 7.54 4.29
C GLU A 35 -7.89 8.72 3.31
N ALA A 36 -6.81 9.01 2.58
CA ALA A 36 -6.78 10.11 1.61
C ALA A 36 -7.72 9.86 0.42
N THR A 37 -7.77 8.61 -0.05
CA THR A 37 -8.62 8.19 -1.16
C THR A 37 -10.10 8.27 -0.78
N GLU A 38 -10.45 7.78 0.41
CA GLU A 38 -11.80 7.90 0.98
C GLU A 38 -12.23 9.36 1.16
N GLU A 39 -11.33 10.20 1.68
CA GLU A 39 -11.64 11.60 1.93
C GLU A 39 -11.88 12.40 0.65
N VAL A 40 -11.10 12.12 -0.41
CA VAL A 40 -11.31 12.69 -1.75
C VAL A 40 -12.63 12.18 -2.35
N SER A 41 -12.88 10.87 -2.25
CA SER A 41 -14.12 10.23 -2.73
C SER A 41 -15.35 10.89 -2.13
N ARG A 42 -15.39 10.99 -0.79
CA ARG A 42 -16.50 11.63 -0.05
C ARG A 42 -16.70 13.08 -0.50
N LYS A 43 -15.63 13.85 -0.65
CA LYS A 43 -15.73 15.26 -1.04
C LYS A 43 -16.25 15.44 -2.47
N ILE A 44 -15.88 14.56 -3.39
CA ILE A 44 -16.43 14.54 -4.75
C ILE A 44 -17.94 14.28 -4.71
N GLU A 45 -18.39 13.29 -3.93
CA GLU A 45 -19.82 12.98 -3.82
C GLU A 45 -20.62 14.10 -3.15
N GLU A 46 -20.08 14.70 -2.09
CA GLU A 46 -20.72 15.78 -1.35
C GLU A 46 -20.86 17.06 -2.19
N GLU A 47 -19.78 17.51 -2.83
CA GLU A 47 -19.74 18.78 -3.55
C GLU A 47 -20.25 18.70 -4.99
N LEU A 48 -19.91 17.62 -5.69
CA LEU A 48 -20.17 17.51 -7.13
C LEU A 48 -21.37 16.63 -7.44
N LYS A 49 -21.88 15.88 -6.45
CA LYS A 49 -22.99 14.92 -6.63
C LYS A 49 -22.71 13.87 -7.71
N ILE A 50 -21.43 13.56 -7.94
CA ILE A 50 -20.98 12.53 -8.89
C ILE A 50 -20.63 11.29 -8.10
N LYS A 51 -21.18 10.13 -8.47
CA LYS A 51 -20.87 8.86 -7.81
C LYS A 51 -19.40 8.51 -7.98
N THR A 52 -18.79 8.09 -6.88
CA THR A 52 -17.42 7.61 -6.86
C THR A 52 -17.37 6.11 -6.63
N HIS A 53 -16.26 5.50 -6.99
CA HIS A 53 -15.95 4.12 -6.67
C HIS A 53 -14.44 4.04 -6.44
N ILE A 54 -14.03 3.48 -5.31
CA ILE A 54 -12.63 3.20 -5.03
C ILE A 54 -12.44 1.74 -5.41
N PRO A 55 -11.80 1.45 -6.56
CA PRO A 55 -11.66 0.07 -6.99
C PRO A 55 -10.78 -0.69 -6.01
N GLU A 56 -11.19 -1.91 -5.67
CA GLU A 56 -10.29 -2.83 -5.01
C GLU A 56 -9.25 -3.32 -6.03
N LEU A 57 -8.04 -3.64 -5.57
CA LEU A 57 -7.04 -4.25 -6.45
C LEU A 57 -7.64 -5.51 -7.12
N GLY A 58 -7.37 -5.73 -8.41
CA GLY A 58 -7.93 -6.87 -9.15
C GLY A 58 -9.44 -6.86 -9.38
N GLU A 59 -10.17 -5.83 -8.93
CA GLU A 59 -11.57 -5.64 -9.30
C GLU A 59 -11.67 -5.39 -10.81
N THR A 60 -12.56 -6.14 -11.47
CA THR A 60 -12.84 -5.95 -12.89
C THR A 60 -14.21 -5.31 -13.06
N LEU A 61 -14.23 -4.16 -13.71
CA LEU A 61 -15.43 -3.37 -13.93
C LEU A 61 -15.73 -3.34 -15.43
N SER A 62 -16.95 -3.70 -15.82
CA SER A 62 -17.40 -3.51 -17.20
C SER A 62 -18.11 -2.17 -17.31
N ILE A 63 -17.75 -1.38 -18.33
CA ILE A 63 -18.36 -0.09 -18.61
C ILE A 63 -19.25 -0.26 -19.84
N GLU A 64 -20.56 -0.30 -19.60
CA GLU A 64 -21.58 -0.41 -20.66
C GLU A 64 -22.45 0.84 -20.65
N GLY A 65 -22.11 1.79 -21.52
CA GLY A 65 -22.81 3.08 -21.61
C GLY A 65 -22.71 3.89 -20.32
N GLU A 66 -23.84 4.09 -19.64
CA GLU A 66 -23.92 4.83 -18.37
C GLU A 66 -23.83 3.93 -17.13
N SER A 67 -23.88 2.62 -17.33
CA SER A 67 -23.85 1.61 -16.29
C SER A 67 -22.45 1.04 -16.11
N VAL A 68 -22.02 0.97 -14.85
CA VAL A 68 -20.87 0.17 -14.44
C VAL A 68 -21.42 -1.09 -13.81
N LEU A 69 -21.30 -2.20 -14.53
CA LEU A 69 -21.72 -3.50 -14.04
C LEU A 69 -20.54 -4.15 -13.31
N PRO A 70 -20.77 -4.77 -12.13
CA PRO A 70 -19.79 -5.70 -11.61
C PRO A 70 -19.64 -6.79 -12.67
N GLY A 71 -18.44 -6.92 -13.27
CA GLY A 71 -18.06 -8.19 -13.86
C GLY A 71 -18.24 -9.21 -12.74
N GLY A 72 -18.98 -10.30 -12.98
CA GLY A 72 -19.51 -11.16 -11.91
C GLY A 72 -18.50 -11.41 -10.78
N ARG A 73 -18.99 -11.57 -9.54
CA ARG A 73 -18.15 -11.99 -8.41
C ARG A 73 -17.44 -13.30 -8.80
N LEU A 74 -16.24 -13.22 -9.36
CA LEU A 74 -15.24 -14.23 -9.05
C LEU A 74 -15.22 -14.26 -7.53
N GLU A 75 -15.23 -15.44 -6.93
CA GLU A 75 -14.67 -15.58 -5.60
C GLU A 75 -13.29 -14.93 -5.65
N ILE A 76 -13.16 -13.65 -5.30
CA ILE A 76 -11.88 -13.05 -4.98
C ILE A 76 -11.53 -13.69 -3.65
N ASP A 77 -10.97 -14.88 -3.81
CA ASP A 77 -10.52 -15.86 -2.85
C ASP A 77 -9.96 -15.14 -1.62
N ARG A 78 -10.38 -15.49 -0.39
CA ARG A 78 -9.82 -14.91 0.85
C ARG A 78 -8.29 -14.84 0.81
N ARG A 79 -7.68 -15.81 0.14
CA ARG A 79 -6.26 -15.89 -0.19
C ARG A 79 -5.71 -14.66 -0.91
N SER A 80 -6.45 -14.08 -1.85
CA SER A 80 -6.06 -12.86 -2.58
C SER A 80 -6.03 -11.63 -1.68
N LYS A 81 -6.94 -11.55 -0.68
CA LYS A 81 -6.92 -10.50 0.33
C LYS A 81 -5.74 -10.67 1.30
N GLU A 82 -5.53 -11.90 1.80
CA GLU A 82 -4.39 -12.25 2.66
C GLU A 82 -3.04 -11.94 1.98
N LEU A 83 -2.91 -12.22 0.68
CA LEU A 83 -1.70 -11.91 -0.08
C LEU A 83 -1.43 -10.39 -0.18
N ARG A 84 -2.48 -9.57 -0.32
CA ARG A 84 -2.35 -8.11 -0.35
C ARG A 84 -1.91 -7.53 0.97
N GLU A 85 -2.52 -7.98 2.07
CA GLU A 85 -2.14 -7.56 3.42
C GLU A 85 -0.66 -7.86 3.70
N ILE A 86 -0.17 -8.99 3.18
CA ILE A 86 1.26 -9.36 3.24
C ILE A 86 2.11 -8.43 2.36
N GLU A 87 1.71 -8.17 1.12
CA GLU A 87 2.45 -7.27 0.21
C GLU A 87 2.57 -5.84 0.76
N GLU A 88 1.49 -5.28 1.29
CA GLU A 88 1.48 -3.97 1.94
C GLU A 88 2.36 -3.94 3.19
N SER A 89 2.31 -5.01 4.00
CA SER A 89 3.18 -5.15 5.18
C SER A 89 4.66 -5.19 4.79
N VAL A 90 4.99 -5.87 3.68
CA VAL A 90 6.36 -5.91 3.14
C VAL A 90 6.82 -4.54 2.68
N GLU A 91 5.96 -3.77 2.00
CA GLU A 91 6.33 -2.44 1.51
C GLU A 91 6.51 -1.44 2.65
N LYS A 92 5.62 -1.46 3.65
CA LYS A 92 5.79 -0.69 4.91
C LYS A 92 7.08 -1.05 5.64
N LEU A 93 7.42 -2.35 5.68
CA LEU A 93 8.68 -2.78 6.28
C LEU A 93 9.89 -2.19 5.53
N LYS A 94 9.93 -2.28 4.20
CA LYS A 94 11.03 -1.74 3.38
C LYS A 94 11.20 -0.23 3.58
N SER A 95 10.10 0.52 3.61
CA SER A 95 10.13 1.99 3.72
C SER A 95 10.74 2.45 5.04
N ILE A 96 10.55 1.70 6.13
CA ILE A 96 11.15 1.99 7.44
C ILE A 96 12.57 1.42 7.55
N PHE A 97 12.79 0.22 7.02
CA PHE A 97 14.02 -0.54 7.22
C PHE A 97 15.22 0.09 6.50
N LEU A 98 15.06 0.44 5.21
CA LEU A 98 16.13 1.01 4.39
C LEU A 98 16.73 2.30 5.00
N PRO A 99 15.94 3.33 5.34
CA PRO A 99 16.51 4.56 5.92
C PRO A 99 17.05 4.32 7.33
N THR A 100 16.52 3.35 8.09
CA THR A 100 17.05 3.01 9.41
C THR A 100 18.45 2.41 9.32
N PHE A 101 18.70 1.52 8.36
CA PHE A 101 20.03 0.94 8.12
C PHE A 101 21.04 1.97 7.65
N GLN A 102 20.62 2.90 6.78
CA GLN A 102 21.46 4.01 6.37
C GLN A 102 21.90 4.84 7.59
N ARG A 103 20.96 5.22 8.46
CA ARG A 103 21.27 5.96 9.71
C ARG A 103 22.18 5.18 10.66
N LEU A 104 22.02 3.86 10.73
CA LEU A 104 22.84 3.01 11.59
C LEU A 104 24.32 3.06 11.20
N GLY A 105 24.63 3.03 9.90
CA GLY A 105 26.00 3.13 9.38
C GLY A 105 26.68 4.44 9.79
N TYR A 106 25.94 5.56 9.80
CA TYR A 106 26.46 6.84 10.27
C TYR A 106 26.66 6.87 11.80
N LYS A 107 25.72 6.33 12.58
CA LYS A 107 25.81 6.34 14.05
C LYS A 107 26.94 5.43 14.58
N ALA A 108 27.20 4.30 13.91
CA ALA A 108 28.31 3.41 14.25
C ALA A 108 29.69 4.05 14.00
N ASN A 109 29.80 4.92 12.99
CA ASN A 109 31.04 5.63 12.67
C ASN A 109 31.20 6.97 13.43
N GLY A 110 30.14 7.45 14.10
CA GLY A 110 30.02 8.83 14.60
C GLY A 110 30.01 9.01 16.12
N GLY A 111 30.63 8.10 16.89
CA GLY A 111 30.85 8.31 18.34
C GLY A 111 29.80 7.70 19.29
N ALA A 112 29.07 6.66 18.86
CA ALA A 112 28.22 5.89 19.78
C ALA A 112 29.05 5.24 20.90
N ASN A 113 28.52 5.23 22.12
CA ASN A 113 29.20 4.59 23.25
C ASN A 113 29.01 3.06 23.23
N SER A 114 29.80 2.34 24.05
CA SER A 114 29.80 0.87 24.08
C SER A 114 28.43 0.25 24.43
N GLU A 115 27.67 0.91 25.30
CA GLU A 115 26.34 0.45 25.71
C GLU A 115 25.32 0.60 24.57
N GLU A 116 25.32 1.74 23.88
CA GLU A 116 24.48 1.96 22.70
C GLU A 116 24.80 0.98 21.57
N LEU A 117 26.08 0.70 21.32
CA LEU A 117 26.52 -0.26 20.31
C LEU A 117 26.07 -1.68 20.66
N ASN A 118 26.13 -2.09 21.92
CA ASN A 118 25.63 -3.39 22.37
C ASN A 118 24.10 -3.49 22.23
N ASN A 119 23.36 -2.44 22.58
CA ASN A 119 21.91 -2.41 22.41
C ASN A 119 21.50 -2.53 20.94
N ILE A 120 22.20 -1.81 20.04
CA ILE A 120 22.02 -1.92 18.60
C ILE A 120 22.31 -3.35 18.13
N LYS A 121 23.44 -3.93 18.55
CA LYS A 121 23.85 -5.29 18.18
C LYS A 121 22.78 -6.32 18.61
N ASN A 122 22.27 -6.22 19.83
CA ASN A 122 21.25 -7.14 20.33
C ASN A 122 19.95 -7.04 19.52
N LYS A 123 19.52 -5.83 19.14
CA LYS A 123 18.35 -5.64 18.28
C LYS A 123 18.56 -6.16 16.85
N LEU A 124 19.75 -6.04 16.30
CA LEU A 124 20.07 -6.64 15.01
C LEU A 124 19.98 -8.18 15.05
N ILE A 125 20.40 -8.81 16.15
CA ILE A 125 20.28 -10.26 16.34
C ILE A 125 18.80 -10.70 16.39
N GLU A 126 17.95 -9.96 17.11
CA GLU A 126 16.51 -10.23 17.16
C GLU A 126 15.88 -10.16 15.76
N ILE A 127 16.20 -9.11 14.99
CA ILE A 127 15.73 -8.94 13.61
C ILE A 127 16.23 -10.09 12.72
N GLN A 128 17.50 -10.45 12.82
CA GLN A 128 18.09 -11.55 12.06
C GLN A 128 17.37 -12.87 12.37
N LYS A 129 17.05 -13.14 13.63
CA LYS A 129 16.28 -14.33 14.03
C LYS A 129 14.90 -14.32 13.40
N GLY A 130 14.18 -13.19 13.44
CA GLY A 130 12.87 -13.06 12.80
C GLY A 130 12.92 -13.31 11.29
N ILE A 131 13.95 -12.82 10.59
CA ILE A 131 14.13 -13.08 9.14
C ILE A 131 14.41 -14.56 8.88
N LEU A 132 15.21 -15.23 9.71
CA LEU A 132 15.47 -16.67 9.58
C LEU A 132 14.20 -17.50 9.79
N ASP A 133 13.40 -17.15 10.80
CA ASP A 133 12.12 -17.81 11.08
C ASP A 133 11.15 -17.65 9.90
N LEU A 134 11.05 -16.44 9.32
CA LEU A 134 10.28 -16.18 8.10
C LEU A 134 10.79 -17.01 6.92
N ASN A 135 12.10 -17.06 6.70
CA ASN A 135 12.70 -17.88 5.64
C ASN A 135 12.40 -19.36 5.83
N MET A 136 12.38 -19.88 7.07
CA MET A 136 11.98 -21.25 7.35
C MET A 136 10.52 -21.52 7.00
N ILE A 137 9.60 -20.58 7.26
CA ILE A 137 8.18 -20.71 6.88
C ILE A 137 8.03 -20.74 5.35
N ILE A 138 8.75 -19.87 4.63
CA ILE A 138 8.71 -19.77 3.17
C ILE A 138 9.28 -21.05 2.53
N THR A 139 10.43 -21.53 3.00
CA THR A 139 11.13 -22.71 2.44
C THR A 139 10.52 -24.04 2.90
N GLY A 140 9.94 -24.10 4.10
CA GLY A 140 9.31 -25.29 4.67
C GLY A 140 8.03 -25.73 3.95
N LYS A 141 7.29 -24.83 3.30
CA LYS A 141 6.10 -25.17 2.51
C LYS A 141 6.41 -25.91 1.19
N LYS A 142 7.63 -25.81 0.63
CA LYS A 142 8.00 -26.52 -0.61
C LYS A 142 8.07 -28.05 -0.45
N LYS A 143 8.33 -28.59 0.74
CA LYS A 143 8.54 -30.05 0.95
C LYS A 143 7.28 -30.91 1.01
N LYS A 144 6.08 -30.34 1.08
CA LYS A 144 4.81 -31.12 1.20
C LYS A 144 4.13 -31.45 -0.15
N GLY A 145 4.65 -30.94 -1.27
CA GLY A 145 4.08 -31.15 -2.61
C GLY A 145 4.74 -32.24 -3.46
N GLU A 146 5.92 -32.75 -3.10
CA GLU A 146 6.71 -33.69 -3.93
C GLU A 146 6.73 -35.13 -3.38
N ARG A 147 5.65 -35.58 -2.73
CA ARG A 147 5.48 -37.00 -2.37
C ARG A 147 4.09 -37.49 -2.73
N ARG A 148 3.84 -37.62 -4.03
CA ARG A 148 2.88 -38.57 -4.61
C ARG A 148 3.43 -39.03 -5.96
N GLU A 149 4.28 -40.04 -5.91
CA GLU A 149 4.41 -41.07 -6.94
C GLU A 149 4.04 -42.40 -6.28
#